data_AF-A0A9P6JJV7-F1
#
_entry.id   AF-A0A9P6JJV7-F1
#
_cell.length_a   1.000
_cell.length_b   1.000
_cell.length_c   1.000
_cell.angle_alpha   90.00
_cell.angle_beta   90.00
_cell.angle_gamma   90.00
#
_symmetry.space_group_name_H-M   'P 1'
#
loop_
_entity.id
_entity.type
_entity.pdbx_description
1 polymer ?
#
loop_
_entity_poly.entity_id
_entity_poly.type
_entity_poly.pdbx_seq_one_letter_code
_entity_poly.pdbx_strand_id
1 'polypeptide(L)'
;SCIAPDYLIVERGIEDRLIEQIKKSVQDFYGASVQTSYPYVRIVDKNHFQRLKRVFDNTKVEIVFGGETLEDDLYIASTLILN
;
A
#
# COMPACT_ATOMS: atom_id res chain seq x y z
N SER A 1 -10.87 -6.24 -3.90
CA SER A 1 -11.32 -7.60 -4.23
C SER A 1 -11.81 -8.24 -2.94
N CYS A 2 -12.89 -9.03 -2.96
CA CYS A 2 -13.40 -9.71 -1.75
C CYS A 2 -12.49 -10.85 -1.26
N ILE A 3 -11.50 -11.24 -2.07
CA ILE A 3 -10.51 -12.28 -1.75
C ILE A 3 -9.09 -11.72 -1.77
N ALA A 4 -8.92 -10.39 -1.73
CA ALA A 4 -7.60 -9.81 -1.56
C ALA A 4 -7.05 -10.19 -0.17
N PRO A 5 -5.75 -10.44 -0.03
CA PRO A 5 -5.15 -10.55 1.29
C PRO A 5 -5.36 -9.25 2.07
N ASP A 6 -6.08 -9.29 3.20
CA ASP A 6 -6.29 -8.12 4.06
C ASP A 6 -5.08 -7.84 4.96
N TYR A 7 -4.38 -8.87 5.43
CA TYR A 7 -3.18 -8.78 6.26
C TYR A 7 -2.32 -10.05 6.12
N LEU A 8 -1.07 -9.97 6.59
CA LEU A 8 -0.11 -11.07 6.59
C LEU A 8 0.28 -11.39 8.04
N ILE A 9 0.29 -12.68 8.41
CA ILE A 9 0.92 -13.16 9.65
C ILE A 9 2.25 -13.77 9.24
N VAL A 10 3.33 -13.24 9.80
CA VAL A 10 4.69 -13.54 9.36
C VAL A 10 5.50 -14.08 10.54
N GLU A 11 6.31 -15.09 10.29
CA GLU A 11 7.21 -15.63 11.30
C GLU A 11 8.26 -14.57 11.70
N ARG A 12 8.58 -14.49 12.99
CA ARG A 12 9.61 -13.57 13.47
C ARG A 12 10.96 -13.92 12.83
N GLY A 13 11.64 -12.92 12.29
CA GLY A 13 12.95 -13.06 11.65
C GLY A 13 12.93 -13.24 10.13
N ILE A 14 11.76 -13.44 9.50
CA ILE A 14 11.63 -13.40 8.02
C ILE A 14 10.96 -12.12 7.50
N GLU A 15 10.45 -11.28 8.42
CA GLU A 15 9.70 -10.05 8.14
C GLU A 15 10.46 -9.08 7.25
N ASP A 16 11.69 -8.71 7.62
CA ASP A 16 12.52 -7.78 6.83
C ASP A 16 12.71 -8.29 5.40
N ARG A 17 13.01 -9.59 5.26
CA ARG A 17 13.20 -10.22 3.94
C ARG A 17 11.90 -10.20 3.13
N LEU A 18 10.76 -10.45 3.76
CA LEU A 18 9.46 -10.39 3.10
C LEU A 18 9.16 -8.96 2.62
N ILE A 19 9.37 -7.96 3.48
CA ILE A 19 9.17 -6.55 3.14
C ILE A 19 10.02 -6.19 1.92
N GLU A 20 11.31 -6.52 1.91
CA GLU A 20 12.20 -6.26 0.78
C GLU A 20 11.71 -6.91 -0.52
N GLN A 21 11.26 -8.17 -0.47
CA GLN A 21 10.75 -8.85 -1.66
C GLN A 21 9.42 -8.27 -2.15
N ILE A 22 8.54 -7.82 -1.24
CA ILE A 22 7.30 -7.14 -1.64
C ILE A 22 7.63 -5.79 -2.29
N LYS A 23 8.54 -5.00 -1.71
CA LYS A 23 9.01 -3.72 -2.29
C LYS A 23 9.53 -3.93 -3.71
N LYS A 24 10.42 -4.90 -3.88
CA LYS A 24 10.97 -5.28 -5.19
C LYS A 24 9.87 -5.71 -6.15
N SER A 25 8.95 -6.56 -5.72
CA SER A 25 7.84 -7.01 -6.56
C SER A 25 6.99 -5.82 -7.03
N VAL A 26 6.61 -4.90 -6.14
CA VAL A 26 5.84 -3.70 -6.53
C VAL A 26 6.59 -2.89 -7.59
N GLN A 27 7.92 -2.72 -7.46
CA GLN A 27 8.73 -2.04 -8.46
C GLN A 27 8.82 -2.82 -9.78
N ASP A 28 8.94 -4.14 -9.75
CA ASP A 28 8.97 -4.98 -10.95
C ASP A 28 7.63 -4.93 -11.71
N PHE A 29 6.50 -4.82 -10.99
CA PHE A 29 5.16 -4.71 -11.58
C PHE A 29 4.86 -3.32 -12.16
N TYR A 30 5.26 -2.25 -11.46
CA TYR A 30 4.77 -0.88 -11.74
C TYR A 30 5.88 0.11 -12.11
N GLY A 31 7.15 -0.29 -12.04
CA GLY A 31 8.30 0.56 -12.29
C GLY A 31 8.49 1.65 -11.23
N ALA A 32 9.30 2.66 -11.58
CA ALA A 32 9.64 3.75 -10.67
C ALA A 32 8.49 4.73 -10.40
N SER A 33 7.55 4.86 -11.35
CA SER A 33 6.44 5.81 -11.26
C SER A 33 5.11 5.07 -11.14
N VAL A 34 4.89 4.46 -9.98
CA VAL A 34 3.72 3.61 -9.70
C VAL A 34 2.40 4.34 -9.99
N GLN A 35 2.30 5.62 -9.62
CA GLN A 35 1.10 6.42 -9.87
C GLN A 35 0.68 6.45 -11.34
N THR A 36 1.63 6.65 -12.25
CA THR A 36 1.37 6.76 -13.69
C THR A 36 1.47 5.42 -14.42
N SER A 37 1.82 4.35 -13.71
CA SER A 37 1.97 3.03 -14.29
C SER A 37 0.60 2.43 -14.61
N TYR A 38 0.46 1.87 -15.80
CA TYR A 38 -0.70 1.05 -16.15
C TYR A 38 -0.35 -0.42 -15.88
N PRO A 39 -1.21 -1.21 -15.19
CA PRO A 39 -2.60 -0.93 -14.84
C PRO A 39 -2.83 -0.54 -13.36
N TYR A 40 -2.07 0.39 -12.77
CA TYR A 40 -2.28 0.77 -11.36
C TYR A 40 -3.62 1.49 -11.15
N VAL A 41 -4.49 0.89 -10.35
CA VAL A 41 -5.89 1.32 -10.19
C VAL A 41 -6.05 2.49 -9.21
N ARG A 42 -7.23 3.12 -9.22
CA ARG A 42 -7.64 4.17 -8.29
C ARG A 42 -8.72 3.69 -7.33
N ILE A 43 -8.85 4.38 -6.21
CA ILE A 43 -9.95 4.16 -5.28
C ILE A 43 -11.25 4.62 -5.92
N VAL A 44 -12.34 3.88 -5.65
CA VAL A 44 -13.63 4.05 -6.34
C VAL A 44 -14.24 5.44 -6.18
N ASP A 45 -14.06 6.07 -5.00
CA ASP A 45 -14.58 7.42 -4.72
C ASP A 45 -13.84 8.08 -3.53
N LYS A 46 -14.17 9.35 -3.28
CA LYS A 46 -13.60 10.15 -2.19
C LYS A 46 -13.92 9.60 -0.80
N ASN A 47 -15.11 9.02 -0.58
CA ASN A 47 -15.48 8.50 0.73
C ASN A 47 -14.62 7.28 1.11
N HIS A 48 -14.42 6.36 0.17
CA HIS A 48 -13.55 5.20 0.33
C HIS A 48 -12.09 5.61 0.47
N PHE A 49 -11.65 6.61 -0.30
CA PHE A 49 -10.30 7.18 -0.18
C PHE A 49 -10.06 7.73 1.22
N GLN A 50 -10.95 8.59 1.72
CA GLN A 50 -10.83 9.17 3.06
C GLN A 50 -10.88 8.12 4.16
N ARG A 51 -11.71 7.09 4.00
CA ARG A 51 -11.77 5.95 4.94
C ARG A 51 -10.42 5.22 5.02
N LEU A 52 -9.78 4.94 3.89
CA LEU A 52 -8.47 4.30 3.85
C LEU A 52 -7.39 5.23 4.40
N LYS A 53 -7.41 6.52 4.02
CA LYS A 53 -6.47 7.52 4.50
C LYS A 53 -6.45 7.63 6.02
N ARG A 54 -7.62 7.57 6.66
CA ARG A 54 -7.76 7.59 8.13
C ARG A 54 -7.07 6.43 8.83
N VAL A 55 -6.86 5.30 8.17
CA VAL A 55 -6.11 4.17 8.74
C VAL A 55 -4.65 4.59 8.98
N PHE A 56 -4.06 5.34 8.05
CA PHE A 56 -2.71 5.89 8.20
C PHE A 56 -2.66 7.00 9.24
N ASP A 57 -3.62 7.93 9.18
CA ASP A 57 -3.56 9.16 9.98
C ASP A 57 -3.89 8.94 11.48
N ASN A 58 -4.75 7.97 11.83
CA ASN A 58 -5.27 7.80 13.19
C ASN A 58 -4.72 6.59 13.95
N THR A 59 -3.85 5.79 13.34
CA THR A 59 -3.32 4.58 13.95
C THR A 59 -1.82 4.77 14.16
N LYS A 60 -1.28 4.35 15.31
CA LYS A 60 0.18 4.26 15.50
C LYS A 60 0.70 3.08 14.69
N VAL A 61 0.87 3.28 13.39
CA VAL A 61 1.42 2.30 12.47
C VAL A 61 2.74 2.80 11.94
N GLU A 62 3.69 1.88 11.75
CA GLU A 62 4.94 2.18 11.07
C GLU A 62 4.76 1.91 9.58
N ILE A 63 4.85 2.96 8.75
CA ILE A 63 4.85 2.80 7.30
C ILE A 63 6.28 2.45 6.87
N VAL A 64 6.47 1.22 6.42
CA VAL A 64 7.80 0.73 5.97
C VAL A 64 7.98 0.78 4.45
N PHE A 65 6.91 1.05 3.70
CA PHE A 65 6.93 1.26 2.25
C PHE A 65 5.70 2.04 1.79
N GLY A 66 5.88 2.92 0.80
CA GLY A 66 4.79 3.70 0.20
C GLY A 66 4.24 4.75 1.16
N GLY A 67 2.91 4.84 1.26
CA GLY A 67 2.21 5.80 2.10
C GLY A 67 1.84 7.11 1.39
N GLU A 68 2.27 7.31 0.15
CA GLU A 68 1.87 8.47 -0.65
C GLU A 68 0.39 8.39 -1.02
N THR A 69 -0.29 9.54 -0.92
CA THR A 69 -1.70 9.67 -1.29
C THR A 69 -1.91 10.94 -2.10
N LEU A 70 -2.74 10.88 -3.15
CA LEU A 70 -3.19 12.05 -3.89
C LEU A 70 -4.70 11.99 -4.08
N GLU A 71 -5.42 12.84 -3.36
CA GLU A 71 -6.89 12.82 -3.32
C GLU A 71 -7.53 13.19 -4.65
N ASP A 72 -6.96 14.16 -5.37
CA ASP A 72 -7.49 14.60 -6.68
C ASP A 72 -7.46 13.49 -7.74
N ASP A 73 -6.56 12.52 -7.57
CA ASP A 73 -6.41 11.34 -8.43
C ASP A 73 -6.98 10.07 -7.78
N LEU A 74 -7.59 10.17 -6.59
CA LEU A 74 -8.03 9.01 -5.78
C LEU A 74 -6.94 7.94 -5.65
N TYR A 75 -5.69 8.38 -5.56
CA TYR A 75 -4.51 7.53 -5.60
C TYR A 75 -3.98 7.25 -4.19
N ILE A 76 -3.78 5.98 -3.88
CA ILE A 76 -3.06 5.52 -2.69
C ILE A 76 -1.95 4.59 -3.17
N ALA A 77 -0.71 4.89 -2.81
CA ALA A 77 0.45 4.07 -3.14
C ALA A 77 0.35 2.68 -2.50
N SER A 78 1.03 1.69 -3.08
CA SER A 78 1.13 0.36 -2.49
C SER A 78 1.89 0.50 -1.18
N THR A 79 1.17 0.30 -0.07
CA THR A 79 1.67 0.67 1.26
C THR A 79 1.82 -0.58 2.11
N LEU A 80 2.98 -0.71 2.77
CA LEU A 80 3.22 -1.72 3.79
C LEU A 80 3.26 -1.04 5.15
N ILE A 81 2.49 -1.59 6.08
CA ILE A 81 2.40 -1.13 7.46
C ILE A 81 2.85 -2.25 8.40
N LEU A 82 3.61 -1.89 9.42
CA LEU A 82 3.96 -2.73 10.56
C LEU A 82 3.33 -2.18 11.83
N ASN A 83 2.97 -3.10 12.73
CA ASN A 83 2.32 -2.82 14.01
C ASN A 83 3.23 -3.22 15.17
#